data_AF-A0A949YGR6-F1
#
_entry.id   AF-A0A949YGR6-F1
#
_cell.length_a   1.000
_cell.length_b   1.000
_cell.length_c   1.000
_cell.angle_alpha   90.00
_cell.angle_beta   90.00
_cell.angle_gamma   90.00
#
_symmetry.space_group_name_H-M   'P 1'
#
loop_
_entity.id
_entity.type
_entity.pdbx_description
1 polymer ?
#
loop_
_entity_poly.entity_id
_entity_poly.type
_entity_poly.pdbx_seq_one_letter_code
_entity_poly.pdbx_strand_id
1 'polypeptide(L)'
;VVNASDLNEMPENALYVEGSVICRLLMGTAGLQPVRQNRVIVLLNAHQDESFIYVAVNSVSAARAVFGLQCPGTLLKDPPLLMKSQYSSAGGRAGSRRGDGNLARIARQTPQRV
;
A
#
# COMPACT_ATOMS: atom_id res chain seq x y z
N VAL A 1 18.07 7.55 -26.63
CA VAL A 1 18.45 8.90 -26.16
C VAL A 1 17.16 9.59 -25.78
N VAL A 2 17.02 10.06 -24.54
CA VAL A 2 15.83 10.81 -24.08
C VAL A 2 16.06 12.27 -24.43
N ASN A 3 15.05 12.93 -25.00
CA ASN A 3 15.14 14.32 -25.40
C ASN A 3 14.41 15.24 -24.39
N ALA A 4 14.58 16.54 -24.53
CA ALA A 4 13.95 17.52 -23.65
C ALA A 4 12.40 17.52 -23.75
N SER A 5 11.82 17.12 -24.89
CA SER A 5 10.38 16.98 -25.04
C SER A 5 9.79 15.81 -24.24
N ASP A 6 10.51 14.69 -24.11
CA ASP A 6 10.09 13.53 -23.29
C ASP A 6 9.99 13.91 -21.79
N LEU A 7 10.87 14.81 -21.33
CA LEU A 7 10.85 15.35 -19.96
C LEU A 7 9.71 16.34 -19.71
N ASN A 8 9.32 17.09 -20.75
CA ASN A 8 8.28 18.13 -20.65
C ASN A 8 6.87 17.56 -20.48
N GLU A 9 6.63 16.30 -20.86
CA GLU A 9 5.34 15.61 -20.74
C GLU A 9 5.31 14.56 -19.62
N MET A 10 6.23 14.62 -18.66
CA MET A 10 6.25 13.69 -17.55
C MET A 10 5.09 13.93 -16.57
N PRO A 11 4.32 12.89 -16.19
CA PRO A 11 3.33 13.01 -15.13
C PRO A 11 4.01 13.29 -13.79
N GLU A 12 3.27 13.87 -12.82
CA GLU A 12 3.82 14.30 -11.52
C GLU A 12 4.59 13.20 -10.76
N ASN A 13 4.30 11.94 -11.02
CA ASN A 13 4.92 10.79 -10.38
C ASN A 13 6.00 10.08 -11.23
N ALA A 14 6.37 10.63 -12.39
CA ALA A 14 7.45 10.07 -13.20
C ALA A 14 8.81 10.57 -12.71
N LEU A 15 9.79 9.67 -12.69
CA LEU A 15 11.18 9.97 -12.34
C LEU A 15 12.07 9.66 -13.55
N TYR A 16 12.89 10.63 -13.94
CA TYR A 16 13.89 10.46 -15.00
C TYR A 16 15.26 10.17 -14.39
N VAL A 17 15.99 9.26 -15.01
CA VAL A 17 17.36 8.93 -14.65
C VAL A 17 18.22 9.04 -15.91
N GLU A 18 19.26 9.88 -15.86
CA GLU A 18 20.23 9.97 -16.95
C GLU A 18 20.94 8.64 -17.17
N GLY A 19 21.24 8.32 -18.43
CA GLY A 19 21.94 7.08 -18.79
C GLY A 19 23.29 6.92 -18.09
N SER A 20 24.02 8.02 -17.84
CA SER A 20 25.28 8.01 -17.10
C SER A 20 25.13 7.54 -15.66
N VAL A 21 24.01 7.88 -15.00
CA VAL A 21 23.68 7.47 -13.64
C VAL A 21 23.31 5.99 -13.58
N ILE A 22 22.58 5.49 -14.59
CA ILE A 22 22.32 4.04 -14.74
C ILE A 22 23.63 3.28 -14.91
N CYS A 23 24.55 3.75 -15.75
CA CYS A 23 25.87 3.12 -15.89
C CYS A 23 26.63 3.07 -14.56
N ARG A 24 26.60 4.15 -13.77
CA ARG A 24 27.22 4.17 -12.43
C ARG A 24 26.56 3.20 -11.46
N LEU A 25 25.23 3.07 -11.50
CA LEU A 25 24.49 2.07 -10.72
C LEU A 25 24.92 0.64 -11.09
N LEU A 26 25.00 0.34 -12.39
CA LEU A 26 25.43 -0.97 -12.90
C LEU A 26 26.90 -1.28 -12.60
N MET A 27 27.77 -0.27 -12.58
CA MET A 27 29.17 -0.39 -12.16
C MET A 27 29.35 -0.43 -10.64
N GLY A 28 28.28 -0.27 -9.85
CA GLY A 28 28.34 -0.25 -8.38
C GLY A 28 28.95 1.03 -7.77
N THR A 29 29.09 2.10 -8.56
CA THR A 29 29.61 3.41 -8.10
C THR A 29 28.51 4.40 -7.72
N ALA A 30 27.25 4.04 -7.96
CA ALA A 30 26.06 4.71 -7.43
C ALA A 30 25.08 3.68 -6.88
N GLY A 31 24.16 4.10 -6.02
CA GLY A 31 23.14 3.24 -5.41
C GLY A 31 21.86 4.00 -5.11
N LEU A 32 20.78 3.26 -4.84
CA LEU A 32 19.52 3.85 -4.38
C LEU A 32 19.59 4.10 -2.88
N GLN A 33 19.26 5.32 -2.45
CA GLN A 33 19.08 5.63 -1.03
C GLN A 33 17.63 5.31 -0.62
N PRO A 34 17.41 4.46 0.39
CA PRO A 34 16.08 4.24 0.93
C PRO A 34 15.49 5.56 1.44
N VAL A 35 14.30 5.90 0.96
CA VAL A 35 13.52 7.04 1.48
C VAL A 35 12.58 6.56 2.58
N ARG A 36 12.03 7.50 3.36
CA ARG A 36 11.06 7.17 4.41
C ARG A 36 9.83 6.51 3.78
N GLN A 37 9.55 5.27 4.13
CA GLN A 37 8.37 4.54 3.66
C GLN A 37 7.43 4.25 4.82
N ASN A 38 6.13 4.50 4.60
CA ASN A 38 5.10 4.12 5.55
C ASN A 38 4.91 2.61 5.50
N ARG A 39 5.02 1.94 6.66
CA ARG A 39 4.68 0.52 6.79
C ARG A 39 3.19 0.40 7.08
N VAL A 40 2.46 -0.33 6.24
CA VAL A 40 1.01 -0.47 6.34
C VAL A 40 0.65 -1.95 6.33
N ILE A 41 -0.15 -2.41 7.29
CA ILE A 41 -0.72 -3.75 7.30
C ILE A 41 -2.10 -3.69 6.62
N VAL A 42 -2.39 -4.70 5.79
CA VAL A 42 -3.71 -4.83 5.17
C VAL A 42 -4.54 -5.86 5.94
N LEU A 43 -5.76 -5.49 6.33
CA LEU A 43 -6.71 -6.36 6.99
C LEU A 43 -7.90 -6.62 6.07
N LEU A 44 -8.10 -7.87 5.69
CA LEU A 44 -9.20 -8.34 4.87
C LEU A 44 -10.25 -8.99 5.77
N ASN A 45 -11.52 -8.76 5.48
CA ASN A 45 -12.59 -9.54 6.11
C ASN A 45 -12.75 -10.86 5.36
N ALA A 46 -12.99 -11.94 6.11
CA ALA A 46 -13.49 -13.17 5.51
C ALA A 46 -14.79 -12.88 4.74
N HIS A 47 -14.91 -13.49 3.57
CA HIS A 47 -16.03 -13.32 2.67
C HIS A 47 -16.44 -14.70 2.15
N GLN A 48 -17.74 -14.89 1.93
CA GLN A 48 -18.27 -16.20 1.49
C GLN A 48 -17.77 -16.56 0.08
N ASP A 49 -17.59 -15.54 -0.76
CA ASP A 49 -16.93 -15.66 -2.06
C ASP A 49 -15.45 -15.31 -1.91
N GLU A 50 -14.58 -16.30 -2.08
CA GLU A 50 -13.13 -16.17 -1.97
C GLU A 50 -12.52 -15.29 -3.07
N SER A 51 -13.21 -15.07 -4.20
CA SER A 51 -12.70 -14.21 -5.28
C SER A 51 -12.36 -12.80 -4.78
N PHE A 52 -13.14 -12.27 -3.83
CA PHE A 52 -12.87 -10.99 -3.19
C PHE A 52 -11.57 -10.98 -2.39
N ILE A 53 -11.24 -12.10 -1.75
CA ILE A 53 -9.98 -12.26 -1.01
C ILE A 53 -8.82 -12.31 -2.01
N TYR A 54 -8.93 -13.11 -3.08
CA TYR A 54 -7.89 -13.23 -4.10
C TYR A 54 -7.60 -11.90 -4.81
N VAL A 55 -8.65 -11.16 -5.21
CA VAL A 55 -8.49 -9.84 -5.84
C VAL A 55 -7.76 -8.89 -4.89
N ALA A 56 -8.15 -8.84 -3.62
CA ALA A 56 -7.50 -7.96 -2.65
C ALA A 56 -6.02 -8.34 -2.43
N VAL A 57 -5.70 -9.62 -2.29
CA VAL A 57 -4.31 -10.10 -2.15
C VAL A 57 -3.47 -9.76 -3.38
N ASN A 58 -4.03 -9.94 -4.58
CA ASN A 58 -3.35 -9.60 -5.83
C ASN A 58 -3.10 -8.08 -5.94
N SER A 59 -4.08 -7.25 -5.57
CA SER A 59 -3.91 -5.80 -5.54
C SER A 59 -2.80 -5.36 -4.58
N VAL A 60 -2.72 -5.96 -3.38
CA VAL A 60 -1.64 -5.66 -2.43
C VAL A 60 -0.28 -6.09 -3.00
N SER A 61 -0.20 -7.27 -3.63
CA SER A 61 1.03 -7.77 -4.24
C SER A 61 1.52 -6.88 -5.38
N ALA A 62 0.60 -6.44 -6.25
CA ALA A 62 0.91 -5.48 -7.31
C ALA A 62 1.42 -4.15 -6.75
N ALA A 63 0.79 -3.64 -5.69
CA ALA A 63 1.22 -2.41 -5.05
C ALA A 63 2.61 -2.52 -4.40
N ARG A 64 2.95 -3.68 -3.83
CA ARG A 64 4.31 -3.94 -3.30
C ARG A 64 5.35 -3.96 -4.41
N ALA A 65 5.04 -4.62 -5.54
CA ALA A 65 5.97 -4.82 -6.64
C ALA A 65 6.21 -3.53 -7.47
N VAL A 66 5.15 -2.76 -7.71
CA VAL A 66 5.20 -1.64 -8.67
C VAL A 66 5.26 -0.28 -7.99
N PHE A 67 4.57 -0.11 -6.85
CA PHE A 67 4.50 1.18 -6.14
C PHE A 67 5.43 1.26 -4.93
N GLY A 68 6.20 0.21 -4.64
CA GLY A 68 7.10 0.17 -3.48
C GLY A 68 6.36 0.19 -2.13
N LEU A 69 5.10 -0.29 -2.09
CA LEU A 69 4.33 -0.39 -0.85
C LEU A 69 5.05 -1.30 0.15
N GLN A 70 5.38 -0.77 1.33
CA GLN A 70 5.90 -1.56 2.45
C GLN A 70 4.73 -2.17 3.23
N CYS A 71 4.30 -3.35 2.81
CA CYS A 71 3.26 -4.13 3.48
C CYS A 71 3.87 -5.39 4.11
N PRO A 72 4.11 -5.42 5.44
CA PRO A 72 4.71 -6.57 6.12
C PRO A 72 3.73 -7.75 6.27
N GLY A 73 2.42 -7.53 6.04
CA GLY A 73 1.44 -8.61 6.12
C GLY A 73 0.06 -8.23 5.63
N THR A 74 -0.61 -9.23 5.05
CA THR A 74 -2.04 -9.21 4.73
C THR A 74 -2.72 -10.21 5.65
N LEU A 75 -3.60 -9.72 6.52
CA LEU A 75 -4.27 -10.53 7.55
C LEU A 75 -5.73 -10.75 7.16
N LEU A 76 -6.21 -11.98 7.31
CA LEU A 76 -7.63 -12.29 7.18
C LEU A 76 -8.29 -12.25 8.56
N LYS A 77 -9.40 -11.53 8.67
CA LYS A 77 -10.24 -11.47 9.86
C LYS A 77 -11.48 -12.33 9.66
N ASP A 78 -11.53 -13.40 10.44
CA ASP A 78 -12.68 -14.29 10.59
C ASP A 78 -12.97 -14.45 12.10
N PRO A 79 -14.17 -14.12 12.61
CA PRO A 79 -15.32 -13.55 11.90
C PRO A 79 -15.05 -12.13 11.38
N PRO A 80 -15.70 -11.74 10.26
CA PRO A 80 -15.51 -10.45 9.63
C PRO A 80 -15.95 -9.30 10.55
N LEU A 81 -15.32 -8.14 10.37
CA LEU A 81 -15.69 -6.92 11.10
C LEU A 81 -17.09 -6.47 10.70
N LEU A 82 -18.00 -6.43 11.67
CA LEU A 82 -19.34 -5.89 11.50
C LEU A 82 -19.27 -4.37 11.31
N MET A 83 -19.68 -3.89 10.15
CA MET A 83 -19.77 -2.46 9.86
C MET A 83 -21.24 -2.05 9.79
N LYS A 84 -21.65 -1.02 10.54
CA LYS A 84 -22.99 -0.43 10.41
C LYS A 84 -22.85 0.92 9.72
N SER A 85 -23.47 1.05 8.55
CA SER A 85 -23.59 2.36 7.90
C SER A 85 -24.67 3.17 8.62
N GLN A 86 -24.37 4.42 8.97
CA GLN A 86 -25.32 5.40 9.45
C GLN A 86 -25.31 6.59 8.51
N TYR A 87 -26.45 7.24 8.35
CA TYR A 87 -26.51 8.52 7.65
C TYR A 87 -26.35 9.63 8.67
N SER A 88 -25.39 10.53 8.44
CA SER A 88 -25.27 11.74 9.26
C SER A 88 -26.38 12.72 8.87
N SER A 89 -26.78 13.57 9.83
CA SER A 89 -27.73 14.65 9.60
C SER A 89 -27.27 15.68 8.57
N ALA A 90 -25.98 15.69 8.22
CA ALA A 90 -25.37 16.55 7.20
C ALA A 90 -25.37 15.90 5.79
N GLY A 91 -26.07 14.78 5.58
CA GLY A 91 -26.19 14.11 4.28
C GLY A 91 -25.00 13.21 3.90
N GLY A 92 -24.00 13.09 4.77
CA GLY A 92 -22.85 12.18 4.58
C GLY A 92 -23.14 10.76 5.08
N ARG A 93 -22.62 9.74 4.39
CA ARG A 93 -22.58 8.37 4.93
C ARG A 93 -21.45 8.25 5.95
N ALA A 94 -21.77 7.98 7.20
CA ALA A 94 -20.83 7.75 8.28
C ALA A 94 -21.02 6.33 8.85
N GLY A 95 -20.03 5.45 8.71
CA GLY A 95 -20.10 4.11 9.27
C GLY A 95 -19.64 4.10 10.74
N SER A 96 -20.47 3.60 11.65
CA SER A 96 -20.04 3.31 13.02
C SER A 96 -19.76 1.80 13.16
N ARG A 97 -18.66 1.48 13.83
CA ARG A 97 -18.25 0.10 14.10
C ARG A 97 -18.43 -0.16 15.58
N ARG A 98 -19.18 -1.20 15.97
CA ARG A 98 -19.03 -1.80 17.31
C ARG A 98 -17.93 -2.85 17.19
N GLY A 99 -16.71 -2.47 17.59
CA GLY A 99 -15.54 -3.34 17.56
C GLY A 99 -15.22 -3.91 18.94
N ASP A 100 -15.07 -5.22 18.99
CA ASP A 100 -14.62 -6.09 20.08
C ASP A 100 -13.11 -5.95 20.38
N GLY A 101 -12.57 -4.75 20.65
CA GLY A 101 -11.20 -4.53 21.18
C GLY A 101 -9.98 -5.04 20.37
N ASN A 102 -10.16 -5.89 19.35
CA ASN A 102 -9.12 -6.70 18.71
C ASN A 102 -8.32 -5.97 17.63
N LEU A 103 -8.85 -4.88 17.05
CA LEU A 103 -8.17 -4.10 16.02
C LEU A 103 -6.90 -3.43 16.55
N ALA A 104 -6.94 -2.90 17.77
CA ALA A 104 -5.78 -2.32 18.43
C ALA A 104 -4.71 -3.37 18.76
N ARG A 105 -5.08 -4.67 18.82
CA ARG A 105 -4.15 -5.77 19.02
C ARG A 105 -3.48 -6.17 17.71
N ILE A 106 -4.24 -6.19 16.61
CA ILE A 106 -3.70 -6.42 15.26
C ILE A 106 -2.70 -5.32 14.88
N ALA A 107 -3.00 -4.05 15.18
CA ALA A 107 -2.06 -2.95 14.97
C ALA A 107 -0.75 -3.11 15.79
N ARG A 108 -0.78 -3.84 16.90
CA ARG A 108 0.39 -4.13 17.77
C ARG A 108 1.19 -5.35 17.33
N GLN A 109 0.70 -6.17 16.40
CA GLN A 109 1.47 -7.26 15.79
C GLN A 109 2.48 -6.75 14.76
N THR A 110 2.54 -5.44 14.52
CA THR A 110 3.60 -4.81 13.76
C THR A 110 4.94 -5.03 14.48
N PRO A 111 5.93 -5.72 13.89
CA PRO A 111 7.26 -5.76 14.49
C PRO A 111 7.80 -4.32 14.54
N GLN A 112 7.96 -3.81 15.76
CA GLN A 112 8.75 -2.62 16.01
C GLN A 112 10.23 -3.01 16.03
N ARG A 113 11.04 -2.27 15.25
CA ARG A 113 12.52 -2.31 15.18
C ARG A 113 13.09 -3.51 14.41
N VAL A 114 14.21 -3.40 13.68
CA VAL A 114 15.34 -2.44 13.72
C VAL A 114 15.25 -1.35 12.67
#